data_AF-M1YXG1-F1
#
_entry.id   AF-M1YXG1-F1
#
_cell.length_a   1.000
_cell.length_b   1.000
_cell.length_c   1.000
_cell.angle_alpha   90.00
_cell.angle_beta   90.00
_cell.angle_gamma   90.00
#
_symmetry.space_group_name_H-M   'P 1'
#
loop_
_entity.id
_entity.type
_entity.pdbx_description
1 polymer ?
#
loop_
_entity_poly.entity_id
_entity_poly.type
_entity_poly.pdbx_seq_one_letter_code
_entity_poly.pdbx_strand_id
1 'polypeptide(L)'
;MMTINSKNLRILVFLGFLFPTFPLSSYADSKSEDLSHSVATLSTMLRVAEAGDWERYVDEFYGEQHKFRSSSDREKLILRFRAKWGSKVIAGLREASRVKPHLSKDGSKAIFQLKNGKFILYKNEKGDWMFHL
;
A
#
# COMPACT_ATOMS: atom_id res chain seq x y z
N MET A 1 51.51 -38.79 -17.07
CA MET A 1 50.96 -37.61 -17.76
C MET A 1 49.46 -37.59 -17.49
N MET A 2 48.99 -36.61 -16.72
CA MET A 2 47.66 -36.61 -16.08
C MET A 2 46.76 -35.66 -16.90
N THR A 3 45.76 -36.20 -17.59
CA THR A 3 44.85 -35.44 -18.46
C THR A 3 43.51 -35.23 -17.77
N ILE A 4 43.15 -33.98 -17.55
CA ILE A 4 41.90 -33.52 -16.93
C ILE A 4 40.71 -33.88 -17.83
N ASN A 5 39.73 -34.61 -17.31
CA ASN A 5 38.54 -35.05 -18.04
C ASN A 5 37.35 -34.16 -17.69
N SER A 6 37.09 -33.16 -18.53
CA SER A 6 35.96 -32.23 -18.43
C SER A 6 34.68 -32.88 -18.99
N LYS A 7 33.91 -33.58 -18.16
CA LYS A 7 32.62 -34.17 -18.57
C LYS A 7 31.44 -33.76 -17.68
N ASN A 8 31.35 -32.49 -17.32
CA ASN A 8 30.13 -31.91 -16.75
C ASN A 8 29.79 -30.56 -17.39
N LEU A 9 29.66 -30.54 -18.72
CA LEU A 9 29.10 -29.41 -19.45
C LEU A 9 27.86 -29.89 -20.21
N ARG A 10 26.72 -29.95 -19.52
CA ARG A 10 25.42 -30.14 -20.17
C ARG A 10 24.88 -28.77 -20.56
N ILE A 11 25.25 -28.35 -21.76
CA ILE A 11 24.49 -27.37 -22.55
C ILE A 11 23.25 -28.11 -23.05
N LEU A 12 22.05 -27.62 -22.71
CA LEU A 12 20.82 -27.98 -23.42
C LEU A 12 20.11 -26.69 -23.82
N VAL A 13 20.31 -26.31 -25.07
CA VAL A 13 19.54 -25.27 -25.76
C VAL A 13 18.44 -25.97 -26.56
N PHE A 14 17.21 -25.57 -26.27
CA PHE A 14 16.02 -25.50 -27.13
C PHE A 14 15.73 -26.62 -28.14
N LEU A 15 14.55 -27.24 -28.00
CA LEU A 15 13.59 -27.46 -29.09
C LEU A 15 12.18 -27.65 -28.49
N GLY A 16 11.23 -26.87 -29.00
CA GLY A 16 9.95 -26.61 -28.37
C GLY A 16 8.94 -27.76 -28.43
N PHE A 17 8.18 -27.91 -27.34
CA PHE A 17 6.84 -28.51 -27.33
C PHE A 17 6.03 -27.87 -26.18
N LEU A 18 5.05 -27.06 -26.57
CA LEU A 18 3.73 -26.86 -25.96
C LEU A 18 3.59 -27.16 -24.45
N PHE A 19 3.87 -26.16 -23.62
CA PHE A 19 3.14 -25.94 -22.38
C PHE A 19 2.68 -24.48 -22.37
N PRO A 20 1.38 -24.17 -22.20
CA PRO A 20 1.03 -22.84 -21.71
C PRO A 20 1.54 -22.79 -20.27
N THR A 21 2.77 -22.29 -20.10
CA THR A 21 3.25 -21.89 -18.78
C THR A 21 2.38 -20.73 -18.35
N PHE A 22 1.32 -21.04 -17.60
CA PHE A 22 0.57 -20.05 -16.84
C PHE A 22 1.58 -19.23 -16.04
N PRO A 23 1.54 -17.89 -16.10
CA PRO A 23 2.46 -17.05 -15.35
C PRO A 23 2.05 -17.08 -13.87
N LEU A 24 2.53 -18.08 -13.13
CA LEU A 24 2.31 -18.21 -11.69
C LEU A 24 3.21 -17.27 -10.86
N SER A 25 3.94 -16.32 -11.49
CA SER A 25 4.96 -15.52 -10.82
C SER A 25 4.70 -14.01 -10.76
N SER A 26 3.71 -13.43 -11.46
CA SER A 26 3.43 -11.99 -11.33
C SER A 26 2.53 -11.65 -10.14
N TYR A 27 1.70 -12.61 -9.71
CA TYR A 27 0.68 -12.40 -8.68
C TYR A 27 1.25 -12.40 -7.25
N ALA A 28 2.38 -13.08 -7.03
CA ALA A 28 3.08 -13.06 -5.76
C ALA A 28 3.95 -11.80 -5.62
N ASP A 29 4.55 -11.35 -6.72
CA ASP A 29 5.34 -10.11 -6.77
C ASP A 29 4.46 -8.87 -6.60
N SER A 30 3.31 -8.80 -7.30
CA SER A 30 2.42 -7.65 -7.16
C SER A 30 1.88 -7.48 -5.74
N LYS A 31 1.65 -8.59 -5.00
CA LYS A 31 1.23 -8.54 -3.60
C LYS A 31 2.33 -8.07 -2.65
N SER A 32 3.59 -8.39 -2.93
CA SER A 32 4.72 -7.93 -2.10
C SER A 32 4.99 -6.44 -2.33
N GLU A 33 4.89 -5.99 -3.58
CA GLU A 33 4.98 -4.57 -3.96
C GLU A 33 3.84 -3.75 -3.36
N ASP A 34 2.59 -4.22 -3.50
CA ASP A 34 1.42 -3.55 -2.96
C ASP A 34 1.46 -3.39 -1.45
N LEU A 35 1.93 -4.42 -0.76
CA LEU A 35 2.13 -4.37 0.69
C LEU A 35 3.18 -3.32 1.04
N SER A 36 4.31 -3.31 0.33
CA SER A 36 5.38 -2.33 0.53
C SER A 36 4.92 -0.90 0.26
N HIS A 37 4.18 -0.67 -0.82
CA HIS A 37 3.58 0.61 -1.16
C HIS A 37 2.58 1.07 -0.10
N SER A 38 1.72 0.18 0.41
CA SER A 38 0.76 0.54 1.47
C SER A 38 1.46 0.99 2.76
N VAL A 39 2.57 0.35 3.13
CA VAL A 39 3.38 0.71 4.30
C VAL A 39 4.11 2.05 4.06
N ALA A 40 4.62 2.28 2.86
CA ALA A 40 5.23 3.55 2.47
C ALA A 40 4.21 4.70 2.49
N THR A 41 2.99 4.48 1.99
CA THR A 41 1.89 5.44 2.07
C THR A 41 1.55 5.75 3.52
N LEU A 42 1.36 4.74 4.38
CA LEU A 42 1.08 4.95 5.80
C LEU A 42 2.18 5.79 6.48
N SER A 43 3.44 5.51 6.15
CA SER A 43 4.58 6.27 6.69
C SER A 43 4.55 7.74 6.25
N THR A 44 4.19 7.98 4.98
CA THR A 44 4.04 9.34 4.45
C THR A 44 2.86 10.07 5.09
N MET A 45 1.71 9.41 5.23
CA MET A 45 0.54 9.93 5.93
C MET A 45 0.88 10.35 7.36
N LEU A 46 1.60 9.51 8.10
CA LEU A 46 2.02 9.82 9.47
C LEU A 46 2.91 11.07 9.50
N ARG A 47 3.92 11.15 8.62
CA ARG A 47 4.83 12.30 8.55
C ARG A 47 4.08 13.61 8.24
N VAL A 48 3.16 13.59 7.28
CA VAL A 48 2.35 14.77 6.91
C VAL A 48 1.43 15.18 8.06
N ALA A 49 0.78 14.21 8.71
CA ALA A 49 -0.08 14.46 9.87
C ALA A 49 0.70 15.03 11.06
N GLU A 50 1.90 14.51 11.36
CA GLU A 50 2.77 15.00 12.43
C GLU A 50 3.30 16.42 12.15
N ALA A 51 3.48 16.79 10.89
CA ALA A 51 3.77 18.17 10.48
C ALA A 51 2.56 19.11 10.61
N GLY A 52 1.36 18.57 10.86
CA GLY A 52 0.12 19.36 10.94
C GLY A 52 -0.39 19.86 9.59
N ASP A 53 0.14 19.34 8.47
CA ASP A 53 -0.25 19.73 7.11
C ASP A 53 -1.51 18.98 6.66
N TRP A 54 -2.63 19.39 7.26
CA TRP A 54 -3.94 18.76 7.03
C TRP A 54 -4.53 19.05 5.66
N GLU A 55 -4.08 20.11 4.98
CA GLU A 55 -4.48 20.41 3.61
C GLU A 55 -3.92 19.36 2.66
N ARG A 56 -2.60 19.18 2.69
CA ARG A 56 -1.92 18.12 1.95
C ARG A 56 -2.44 16.74 2.33
N TYR A 57 -2.65 16.49 3.62
CA TYR A 57 -3.15 15.20 4.10
C TYR A 57 -4.49 14.82 3.47
N VAL A 58 -5.41 15.79 3.37
CA VAL A 58 -6.71 15.57 2.72
C VAL A 58 -6.55 15.41 1.22
N ASP A 59 -5.78 16.26 0.56
CA ASP A 59 -5.64 16.23 -0.90
C ASP A 59 -4.99 14.94 -1.41
N GLU A 60 -3.94 14.47 -0.73
CA GLU A 60 -3.16 13.31 -1.16
C GLU A 60 -3.79 11.98 -0.72
N PHE A 61 -4.41 11.92 0.46
CA PHE A 61 -4.76 10.62 1.08
C PHE A 61 -6.24 10.41 1.34
N TYR A 62 -7.09 11.44 1.32
CA TYR A 62 -8.52 11.25 1.53
C TYR A 62 -9.19 10.79 0.24
N GLY A 63 -9.74 9.57 0.25
CA GLY A 63 -10.29 8.95 -0.96
C GLY A 63 -11.73 9.32 -1.32
N GLU A 64 -12.43 10.00 -0.41
CA GLU A 64 -13.85 10.32 -0.56
C GLU A 64 -14.10 11.77 -0.96
N GLN A 65 -13.13 12.41 -1.62
CA GLN A 65 -13.24 13.78 -2.13
C GLN A 65 -14.38 13.91 -3.15
N HIS A 66 -14.70 12.85 -3.90
CA HIS A 66 -15.84 12.80 -4.82
C HIS A 66 -17.20 13.00 -4.13
N LYS A 67 -17.28 12.87 -2.79
CA LYS A 67 -18.49 13.14 -2.01
C LYS A 67 -18.64 14.60 -1.61
N PHE A 68 -17.63 15.44 -1.83
CA PHE A 68 -17.72 16.87 -1.54
C PHE A 68 -18.72 17.53 -2.50
N ARG A 69 -19.70 18.24 -1.94
CA ARG A 69 -20.70 19.00 -2.70
C ARG A 69 -20.24 20.42 -2.98
N SER A 70 -19.22 20.88 -2.27
CA SER A 70 -18.62 22.21 -2.41
C SER A 70 -17.19 22.21 -1.87
N SER A 71 -16.41 23.25 -2.22
CA SER A 71 -15.10 23.52 -1.62
C SER A 71 -15.17 23.65 -0.09
N SER A 72 -16.30 24.14 0.44
CA SER A 72 -16.49 24.28 1.89
C SER A 72 -16.48 22.95 2.66
N ASP A 73 -16.80 21.82 2.00
CA ASP A 73 -16.79 20.51 2.65
C ASP A 73 -15.36 20.04 2.94
N ARG A 74 -14.45 20.30 1.99
CA ARG A 74 -13.01 20.08 2.17
C ARG A 74 -12.49 20.91 3.33
N GLU A 75 -12.80 22.21 3.36
CA GLU A 75 -12.38 23.11 4.44
C GLU A 75 -12.91 22.68 5.81
N LYS A 76 -14.18 22.28 5.90
CA LYS A 76 -14.77 21.74 7.13
C LYS A 76 -14.05 20.48 7.62
N LEU A 77 -13.66 19.60 6.71
CA LEU A 77 -12.90 18.39 7.06
C LEU A 77 -11.51 18.75 7.60
N ILE A 78 -10.79 19.65 6.93
CA ILE A 78 -9.48 20.16 7.40
C ILE A 78 -9.61 20.78 8.80
N LEU A 79 -10.64 21.60 9.02
CA LEU A 79 -10.91 22.20 10.34
C LEU A 79 -11.17 21.14 11.41
N ARG A 80 -11.87 20.04 11.09
CA ARG A 80 -12.09 18.93 12.04
C ARG A 80 -10.78 18.22 12.39
N PHE A 81 -9.89 17.99 11.41
CA PHE A 81 -8.56 17.46 11.68
C PHE A 81 -7.77 18.39 12.60
N ARG A 82 -7.73 19.69 12.30
CA ARG A 82 -7.04 20.69 13.14
C ARG A 82 -7.59 20.77 14.57
N ALA A 83 -8.91 20.84 14.72
CA ALA A 83 -9.53 21.15 16.01
C ALA A 83 -9.75 19.94 16.92
N LYS A 84 -10.04 18.76 16.36
CA LYS A 84 -10.58 17.63 17.15
C LYS A 84 -9.96 16.28 16.84
N TRP A 85 -9.68 15.99 15.57
CA TRP A 85 -9.34 14.64 15.15
C TRP A 85 -7.83 14.40 14.99
N GLY A 86 -7.03 15.45 14.78
CA GLY A 86 -5.62 15.33 14.40
C GLY A 86 -4.80 14.48 15.37
N SER A 87 -4.91 14.72 16.68
CA SER A 87 -4.19 13.92 17.69
C SER A 87 -4.61 12.45 17.68
N LYS A 88 -5.88 12.15 17.46
CA LYS A 88 -6.41 10.78 17.36
C LYS A 88 -5.94 10.08 16.09
N VAL A 89 -5.90 10.80 14.97
CA VAL A 89 -5.41 10.30 13.68
C VAL A 89 -3.93 9.97 13.79
N ILE A 90 -3.11 10.89 14.32
CA ILE A 90 -1.67 10.65 14.54
C ILE A 90 -1.47 9.42 15.44
N ALA A 91 -2.22 9.30 16.55
CA ALA A 91 -2.12 8.14 17.42
C ALA A 91 -2.47 6.82 16.70
N GLY A 92 -3.55 6.81 15.89
CA GLY A 92 -3.93 5.65 15.10
C GLY A 92 -2.91 5.28 14.03
N LEU A 93 -2.32 6.27 13.35
CA LEU A 93 -1.25 6.06 12.35
C LEU A 93 0.03 5.52 12.99
N ARG A 94 0.41 6.01 14.18
CA ARG A 94 1.55 5.47 14.95
C ARG A 94 1.33 4.04 15.43
N GLU A 95 0.09 3.69 15.74
CA GLU A 95 -0.24 2.31 16.07
C GLU A 95 -0.19 1.43 14.82
N ALA A 96 -0.78 1.89 13.72
CA ALA A 96 -0.77 1.19 12.43
C ALA A 96 0.66 0.96 11.92
N SER A 97 1.60 1.88 12.14
CA SER A 97 2.99 1.75 11.65
C SER A 97 3.78 0.67 12.38
N ARG A 98 3.26 0.14 13.50
CA ARG A 98 3.87 -0.93 14.30
C ARG A 98 3.29 -2.30 13.96
N VAL A 99 2.27 -2.38 13.10
CA VAL A 99 1.63 -3.64 12.73
C VAL A 99 1.90 -3.97 11.28
N LYS A 100 2.03 -5.27 10.99
CA LYS A 100 2.13 -5.76 9.62
C LYS A 100 0.74 -5.73 8.98
N PRO A 101 0.53 -5.03 7.84
CA PRO A 101 -0.76 -5.05 7.18
C PRO A 101 -1.07 -6.40 6.56
N HIS A 102 -2.35 -6.67 6.37
CA HIS A 102 -2.85 -7.75 5.55
C HIS A 102 -3.53 -7.19 4.30
N LEU A 103 -3.17 -7.69 3.13
CA LEU A 103 -3.86 -7.35 1.87
C LEU A 103 -5.12 -8.20 1.70
N SER A 104 -6.20 -7.58 1.26
CA SER A 104 -7.39 -8.31 0.82
C SER A 104 -7.07 -9.25 -0.35
N LYS A 105 -7.95 -10.24 -0.61
CA LYS A 105 -7.72 -11.27 -1.64
C LYS A 105 -7.46 -10.68 -3.03
N ASP A 106 -8.18 -9.61 -3.35
CA ASP A 106 -8.13 -8.83 -4.58
C ASP A 106 -7.05 -7.73 -4.58
N GLY A 107 -6.30 -7.56 -3.49
CA GLY A 107 -5.26 -6.54 -3.36
C GLY A 107 -5.77 -5.10 -3.26
N SER A 108 -7.09 -4.89 -3.21
CA SER A 108 -7.68 -3.54 -3.20
C SER A 108 -7.62 -2.85 -1.84
N LYS A 109 -7.31 -3.59 -0.76
CA LYS A 109 -7.29 -3.07 0.61
C LYS A 109 -6.06 -3.55 1.37
N ALA A 110 -5.41 -2.63 2.08
CA ALA A 110 -4.41 -2.95 3.10
C ALA A 110 -5.01 -2.69 4.48
N ILE A 111 -5.09 -3.74 5.31
CA ILE A 111 -5.77 -3.73 6.60
C ILE A 111 -4.73 -3.80 7.71
N PHE A 112 -4.69 -2.77 8.55
CA PHE A 112 -3.83 -2.65 9.72
C PHE A 112 -4.69 -2.92 10.97
N GLN A 113 -4.46 -4.05 11.62
CA GLN A 113 -5.22 -4.43 12.80
C GLN A 113 -4.70 -3.65 14.02
N LEU A 114 -5.55 -2.83 14.62
CA LEU A 114 -5.25 -2.03 15.82
C LEU A 114 -5.84 -2.72 17.06
N LYS A 115 -5.41 -2.30 18.24
CA LYS A 115 -5.91 -2.80 19.53
C LYS A 115 -7.41 -2.54 19.70
N ASN A 116 -7.89 -1.38 19.22
CA ASN A 116 -9.28 -0.93 19.37
C ASN A 116 -10.03 -0.83 18.05
N GLY A 117 -9.57 -1.49 16.99
CA GLY A 117 -10.22 -1.43 15.69
C GLY A 117 -9.31 -1.83 14.55
N LYS A 118 -9.53 -1.24 13.38
CA LYS A 118 -8.70 -1.46 12.20
C LYS A 118 -8.57 -0.15 11.44
N PHE A 119 -7.40 0.07 10.87
CA PHE A 119 -7.17 1.10 9.87
C PHE A 119 -7.08 0.44 8.50
N ILE A 120 -7.76 1.00 7.50
CA ILE A 120 -7.83 0.40 6.16
C ILE A 120 -7.42 1.45 5.14
N LEU A 121 -6.43 1.11 4.32
CA LEU A 121 -6.14 1.81 3.08
C LEU A 121 -6.85 1.10 1.93
N TYR A 122 -7.40 1.90 1.02
CA TYR A 122 -8.08 1.48 -0.19
C TYR A 122 -7.25 1.92 -1.38
N LYS A 123 -7.03 1.00 -2.32
CA LYS A 123 -6.39 1.30 -3.58
C LYS A 123 -7.41 1.92 -4.53
N ASN A 124 -7.10 3.08 -5.08
CA ASN A 124 -7.94 3.76 -6.07
C ASN A 124 -7.72 3.19 -7.48
N GLU A 125 -8.47 3.70 -8.47
CA GLU A 125 -8.34 3.26 -9.87
C GLU A 125 -6.96 3.53 -10.49
N LYS A 126 -6.20 4.48 -9.94
CA LYS A 126 -4.83 4.83 -10.36
C LYS A 126 -3.76 3.98 -9.66
N GLY A 127 -4.15 3.16 -8.68
CA GLY A 127 -3.22 2.37 -7.87
C GLY A 127 -2.72 3.05 -6.60
N ASP A 128 -3.14 4.28 -6.31
CA ASP A 128 -2.75 5.00 -5.09
C ASP A 128 -3.53 4.52 -3.87
N TRP A 129 -2.87 4.50 -2.72
CA TRP A 129 -3.48 4.11 -1.45
C TRP A 129 -4.08 5.33 -0.73
N MET A 130 -5.37 5.23 -0.40
CA MET A 130 -6.15 6.30 0.24
C MET A 130 -6.90 5.77 1.47
N PHE A 131 -7.25 6.65 2.41
CA PHE A 131 -8.14 6.31 3.53
C PHE A 131 -9.52 6.91 3.33
N HIS A 132 -10.54 6.23 3.86
CA HIS A 132 -11.94 6.65 3.89
C HIS A 132 -12.39 6.81 5.36
N LEU A 133 -13.38 7.66 5.64
CA LEU A 133 -13.91 7.92 7.00
C LEU A 133 -15.31 7.34 7.23
#